data_AF-A0A7K4M5I9-F1
#
_entry.id   AF-A0A7K4M5I9-F1
#
_cell.length_a   1.000
_cell.length_b   1.000
_cell.length_c   1.000
_cell.angle_alpha   90.00
_cell.angle_beta   90.00
_cell.angle_gamma   90.00
#
_symmetry.space_group_name_H-M   'P 1'
#
loop_
_entity.id
_entity.type
_entity.pdbx_description
1 polymer ?
#
loop_
_entity_poly.entity_id
_entity_poly.type
_entity_poly.pdbx_seq_one_letter_code
_entity_poly.pdbx_strand_id
1 'polypeptide(L)'
;ERARDYLHKTGRFIVIGGIVSPVHDSYGKTGLVSSRHRLTMCQLAVQASDWIRVDPWECYQDTWQTTCSVLEHHRDLMKVSEVPPGTGASGVARASSPPQQG
;
A
#
# COMPACT_ATOMS: atom_id res chain seq x y z
N GLU A 1 9.32 -0.64 -14.76
CA GLU A 1 8.99 -1.89 -14.03
C GLU A 1 10.15 -2.89 -13.88
N ARG A 2 11.37 -2.60 -14.38
CA ARG A 2 12.51 -3.54 -14.43
C ARG A 2 12.90 -4.21 -13.10
N ALA A 3 12.71 -3.54 -11.96
CA ALA A 3 13.00 -4.11 -10.65
C ALA A 3 12.06 -5.28 -10.30
N ARG A 4 10.76 -5.16 -10.63
CA ARG A 4 9.77 -6.23 -10.47
C ARG A 4 10.16 -7.44 -11.31
N ASP A 5 10.40 -7.22 -12.61
CA ASP A 5 10.75 -8.27 -13.53
C ASP A 5 12.03 -9.01 -13.11
N TYR A 6 13.03 -8.29 -12.61
CA TYR A 6 14.26 -8.88 -12.11
C TYR A 6 14.01 -9.78 -10.89
N LEU A 7 13.25 -9.29 -9.90
CA LEU A 7 12.94 -10.06 -8.69
C LEU A 7 12.14 -11.32 -9.03
N HIS A 8 11.13 -11.22 -9.89
CA HIS A 8 10.36 -12.37 -10.37
C HIS A 8 11.23 -13.37 -11.14
N LYS A 9 12.13 -12.91 -12.02
CA LYS A 9 13.07 -13.77 -12.77
C LYS A 9 13.98 -14.60 -11.88
N THR A 10 14.27 -14.15 -10.66
CA THR A 10 15.07 -14.94 -9.71
C THR A 10 14.34 -16.19 -9.21
N GLY A 11 13.01 -16.26 -9.37
CA GLY A 11 12.17 -17.34 -8.85
C GLY A 11 12.01 -17.35 -7.33
N ARG A 12 12.66 -16.42 -6.60
CA ARG A 12 12.68 -16.37 -5.13
C ARG A 12 11.69 -15.40 -4.52
N PHE A 13 11.21 -14.44 -5.30
CA PHE A 13 10.41 -13.34 -4.79
C PHE A 13 9.17 -13.13 -5.65
N ILE A 14 8.08 -12.75 -4.99
CA ILE A 14 6.87 -12.24 -5.61
C ILE A 14 6.72 -10.79 -5.17
N VAL A 15 6.87 -9.87 -6.11
CA VAL A 15 6.55 -8.45 -5.86
C VAL A 15 5.03 -8.28 -5.80
N ILE A 16 4.53 -7.89 -4.65
CA ILE A 16 3.09 -7.71 -4.36
C ILE A 16 2.61 -6.26 -4.56
N GLY A 17 3.53 -5.32 -4.72
CA GLY A 17 3.21 -3.90 -4.91
C GLY A 17 4.45 -3.02 -5.01
N GLY A 18 4.23 -1.77 -5.38
CA GLY A 18 5.22 -0.70 -5.40
C GLY A 18 4.66 0.55 -4.73
N ILE A 19 5.52 1.28 -4.01
CA ILE A 19 5.14 2.53 -3.34
C ILE A 19 6.03 3.66 -3.85
N VAL A 20 5.41 4.75 -4.29
CA VAL A 20 6.08 6.04 -4.48
C VAL A 20 5.79 6.90 -3.25
N SER A 21 6.81 7.24 -2.47
CA SER A 21 6.73 8.18 -1.33
C SER A 21 7.45 9.47 -1.70
N PRO A 22 6.73 10.55 -2.06
CA PRO A 22 7.36 11.84 -2.30
C PRO A 22 7.86 12.44 -0.98
N VAL A 23 9.06 13.04 -1.03
CA VAL A 23 9.72 13.65 0.14
C VAL A 23 8.91 14.79 0.75
N HIS A 24 9.05 15.07 2.05
CA HIS A 24 8.50 16.27 2.68
C HIS A 24 9.12 17.58 2.14
N ASP A 25 8.40 18.71 2.20
CA ASP A 25 8.88 20.00 1.69
C ASP A 25 10.03 20.59 2.51
N SER A 26 10.07 20.30 3.81
CA SER A 26 11.17 20.73 4.70
C SER A 26 12.50 20.01 4.44
N TYR A 27 12.58 19.09 3.47
CA TYR A 27 13.85 18.56 3.00
C TYR A 27 14.77 19.67 2.48
N GLY A 28 14.19 20.79 2.02
CA GLY A 28 14.95 22.03 1.79
C GLY A 28 15.85 22.00 0.56
N LYS A 29 15.64 21.06 -0.37
CA LYS A 29 16.35 21.07 -1.66
C LYS A 29 15.95 22.28 -2.48
N THR A 30 16.92 23.08 -2.92
CA THR A 30 16.68 24.25 -3.77
C THR A 30 15.88 23.87 -5.02
N GLY A 31 14.79 24.60 -5.27
CA GLY A 31 13.89 24.34 -6.40
C GLY A 31 12.92 23.17 -6.20
N LEU A 32 12.82 22.60 -5.00
CA LEU A 32 11.81 21.59 -4.70
C LEU A 32 10.41 22.20 -4.76
N VAL A 33 9.62 21.74 -5.73
CA VAL A 33 8.21 22.10 -5.84
C VAL A 33 7.44 21.51 -4.66
N SER A 34 6.37 22.19 -4.22
CA SER A 34 5.55 21.74 -3.09
C SER A 34 5.10 20.28 -3.21
N SER A 35 5.04 19.63 -2.07
CA SER A 35 4.58 18.25 -1.86
C SER A 35 3.21 18.02 -2.48
N ARG A 36 2.29 18.97 -2.36
CA ARG A 36 0.96 18.92 -2.99
C ARG A 36 1.03 18.70 -4.51
N HIS A 37 1.86 19.47 -5.22
CA HIS A 37 2.00 19.31 -6.67
C HIS A 37 2.70 17.99 -7.01
N ARG A 38 3.76 17.63 -6.28
CA ARG A 38 4.48 16.36 -6.50
C ARG A 38 3.58 15.15 -6.27
N LEU A 39 2.77 15.15 -5.21
CA LEU A 39 1.78 14.11 -4.93
C LEU A 39 0.79 13.97 -6.08
N THR A 40 0.24 15.09 -6.56
CA THR A 40 -0.72 15.08 -7.67
C THR A 40 -0.07 14.53 -8.95
N MET A 41 1.13 14.98 -9.28
CA MET A 41 1.87 14.47 -10.44
C MET A 41 2.18 12.98 -10.33
N CYS A 42 2.63 12.51 -9.16
CA CYS A 42 2.89 11.09 -8.92
C CYS A 42 1.60 10.26 -9.04
N GLN A 43 0.47 10.75 -8.52
CA GLN A 43 -0.82 10.06 -8.60
C GLN A 43 -1.27 9.90 -10.05
N LEU A 44 -1.18 10.97 -10.85
CA LEU A 44 -1.47 10.92 -12.27
C LEU A 44 -0.52 9.97 -13.02
N ALA A 45 0.77 9.97 -12.68
CA ALA A 45 1.76 9.12 -13.32
C ALA A 45 1.54 7.62 -13.10
N VAL A 46 0.96 7.23 -11.96
CA VAL A 46 0.66 5.83 -11.64
C VAL A 46 -0.80 5.45 -11.85
N GLN A 47 -1.64 6.35 -12.37
CA GLN A 47 -3.08 6.12 -12.49
C GLN A 47 -3.44 4.87 -13.31
N ALA A 48 -2.63 4.52 -14.32
CA ALA A 48 -2.81 3.33 -15.15
C ALA A 48 -2.10 2.07 -14.59
N SER A 49 -1.40 2.18 -13.45
CA SER A 49 -0.72 1.06 -12.81
C SER A 49 -1.68 0.31 -11.88
N ASP A 50 -1.67 -1.01 -11.96
CA ASP A 50 -2.44 -1.91 -11.11
C ASP A 50 -1.68 -2.32 -9.83
N TRP A 51 -0.39 -2.02 -9.73
CA TRP A 51 0.47 -2.51 -8.64
C TRP A 51 1.31 -1.43 -7.95
N ILE A 52 1.46 -0.25 -8.56
CA ILE A 52 2.17 0.89 -7.95
C ILE A 52 1.16 1.89 -7.42
N ARG A 53 1.31 2.26 -6.14
CA ARG A 53 0.54 3.34 -5.51
C ARG A 53 1.43 4.47 -5.04
N VAL A 54 0.85 5.65 -4.88
CA VAL A 54 1.49 6.77 -4.16
C VAL A 54 1.06 6.72 -2.71
N ASP A 55 2.01 6.86 -1.79
CA ASP A 55 1.72 6.99 -0.37
C ASP A 55 2.12 8.40 0.10
N PRO A 56 1.18 9.20 0.65
CA PRO A 56 1.45 10.58 1.04
C PRO A 56 2.03 10.72 2.45
N TRP A 57 2.23 9.63 3.20
CA TRP A 57 2.52 9.69 4.63
C TRP A 57 3.71 10.60 4.98
N GLU A 58 4.82 10.50 4.23
CA GLU A 58 6.02 11.33 4.46
C GLU A 58 5.73 12.83 4.25
N CYS A 59 4.92 13.18 3.25
CA CYS A 59 4.52 14.56 2.97
C CYS A 59 3.60 15.15 4.04
N TYR A 60 2.95 14.33 4.85
CA TYR A 60 2.02 14.77 5.90
C TYR A 60 2.65 14.80 7.29
N GLN A 61 3.94 14.46 7.42
CA GLN A 61 4.66 14.66 8.67
C GLN A 61 4.96 16.13 8.89
N ASP A 62 5.11 16.56 10.15
CA ASP A 62 5.44 17.95 10.47
C ASP A 62 6.83 18.37 9.93
N THR A 63 7.73 17.40 9.78
CA THR A 63 9.10 17.61 9.31
C THR A 63 9.59 16.43 8.47
N TRP A 64 10.66 16.68 7.71
CA TRP A 64 11.35 15.68 6.90
C TRP A 64 11.71 14.43 7.71
N GLN A 65 11.49 13.27 7.09
CA GLN A 65 11.79 11.97 7.66
C GLN A 65 12.99 11.33 6.95
N THR A 66 13.79 10.60 7.71
CA THR A 66 14.83 9.75 7.10
C THR A 66 14.19 8.63 6.30
N THR A 67 14.88 8.17 5.26
CA THR A 67 14.41 6.99 4.48
C THR A 67 14.22 5.76 5.37
N CYS A 68 15.02 5.59 6.42
CA CYS A 68 14.83 4.52 7.41
C CYS A 68 13.46 4.63 8.11
N SER A 69 13.09 5.82 8.61
CA SER A 69 11.78 6.05 9.25
C SER A 69 10.61 5.74 8.30
N VAL A 70 10.72 6.15 7.04
CA VAL A 70 9.72 5.86 5.99
C VAL A 70 9.60 4.35 5.73
N LEU A 71 10.72 3.63 5.66
CA LEU A 71 10.73 2.17 5.49
C LEU A 71 10.13 1.44 6.71
N GLU A 72 10.40 1.92 7.92
CA GLU A 72 9.82 1.36 9.15
C GLU A 72 8.30 1.56 9.20
N HIS A 73 7.83 2.76 8.85
CA HIS A 73 6.40 3.04 8.73
C HIS A 73 5.71 2.07 7.76
N HIS A 74 6.23 1.89 6.54
CA HIS A 74 5.63 0.97 5.57
C HIS A 74 5.72 -0.49 5.98
N ARG A 75 6.83 -0.90 6.62
CA ARG A 75 6.97 -2.25 7.20
C ARG A 75 5.88 -2.52 8.22
N ASP A 76 5.63 -1.57 9.13
CA ASP A 76 4.68 -1.78 10.21
C ASP A 76 3.23 -1.75 9.72
N LEU A 77 2.90 -0.92 8.73
CA LEU A 77 1.61 -1.00 8.02
C LEU A 77 1.37 -2.37 7.38
N MET A 78 2.39 -3.00 6.79
CA MET A 78 2.25 -4.32 6.18
C MET A 78 1.97 -5.41 7.23
N LYS A 79 2.60 -5.35 8.41
CA LYS A 79 2.36 -6.30 9.50
C LYS A 79 0.93 -6.23 10.05
N VAL A 80 0.35 -5.03 10.10
CA VAL A 80 -1.01 -4.82 10.62
C VAL A 80 -2.08 -5.43 9.70
N SER A 81 -1.77 -5.66 8.42
CA SER A 81 -2.69 -6.28 7.46
C SER A 81 -2.83 -7.81 7.58
N GLU A 82 -2.02 -8.48 8.42
CA GLU A 82 -2.19 -9.90 8.72
C GLU A 82 -3.27 -10.08 9.81
N VAL A 83 -4.47 -10.48 9.39
CA VAL A 83 -5.56 -10.90 10.28
C VAL A 83 -5.10 -12.07 11.14
N PRO A 84 -5.33 -12.08 12.48
CA PRO A 84 -4.92 -13.19 13.33
C PRO A 84 -5.66 -14.49 12.94
N PRO A 85 -4.99 -15.66 12.94
CA PRO A 85 -5.65 -16.93 12.69
C PRO A 85 -6.52 -17.29 13.91
N GLY A 86 -7.81 -17.00 13.87
CA GLY A 86 -8.63 -17.22 15.06
C GLY A 86 -10.12 -16.90 15.03
N THR A 87 -10.80 -16.87 13.88
CA THR A 87 -12.28 -16.82 13.89
C THR A 87 -12.87 -17.89 12.97
N GLY A 88 -12.54 -19.14 13.28
CA GLY A 88 -13.39 -20.27 12.95
C GLY A 88 -14.45 -20.45 14.03
N ALA A 89 -15.68 -20.01 13.75
CA ALA A 89 -16.86 -20.55 14.40
C ALA A 89 -17.76 -21.14 13.32
N SER A 90 -17.68 -22.46 13.23
CA SER A 90 -18.52 -23.35 12.44
C SER A 90 -20.00 -23.17 12.81
N GLY A 91 -20.86 -23.18 11.81
CA GLY A 91 -22.30 -23.10 11.98
C GLY A 91 -23.02 -23.40 10.67
N VAL A 92 -22.85 -24.61 10.14
CA VAL A 92 -23.75 -25.16 9.12
C VAL A 92 -25.12 -25.33 9.76
N ALA A 93 -26.06 -24.43 9.45
CA ALA A 93 -27.48 -24.66 9.65
C ALA A 93 -28.12 -24.92 8.28
N ARG A 94 -28.17 -26.20 7.86
CA ARG A 94 -29.20 -26.65 6.92
C ARG A 94 -30.53 -26.58 7.66
N ALA A 95 -31.34 -25.57 7.36
CA ALA A 95 -32.76 -25.58 7.70
C ALA A 95 -33.55 -25.90 6.42
N SER A 96 -34.16 -27.07 6.44
CA SER A 96 -35.02 -27.65 5.43
C SER A 96 -36.31 -26.82 5.25
N SER A 97 -36.69 -26.50 4.02
CA SER A 97 -38.04 -25.99 3.71
C SER A 97 -39.07 -27.13 3.72
N PRO A 98 -40.25 -26.92 4.32
CA PRO A 98 -41.50 -27.22 3.60
C PRO A 98 -42.68 -26.29 4.01
N PRO A 99 -43.91 -26.50 3.50
CA PRO A 99 -44.34 -26.57 2.10
C PRO A 99 -45.30 -25.40 1.76
N GLN A 100 -45.61 -25.24 0.47
CA GLN A 100 -46.64 -24.32 -0.03
C GLN A 100 -48.02 -24.61 0.57
N GLN A 101 -48.79 -23.55 0.84
CA GLN A 101 -50.25 -23.60 0.99
C GLN A 101 -50.88 -22.32 0.41
N GLY A 102 -51.94 -22.50 -0.39
CA GLY A 102 -52.97 -21.50 -0.68
C GLY A 102 -52.86 -20.80 -2.02
#